data_AF-A0A382ENP0-F1
#
_entry.id   AF-A0A382ENP0-F1
#
_cell.length_a   1.000
_cell.length_b   1.000
_cell.length_c   1.000
_cell.angle_alpha   90.00
_cell.angle_beta   90.00
_cell.angle_gamma   90.00
#
_symmetry.space_group_name_H-M   'P 1'
#
loop_
_entity.id
_entity.type
_entity.pdbx_description
1 polymer ?
#
loop_
_entity_poly.entity_id
_entity_poly.type
_entity_poly.pdbx_seq_one_letter_code
_entity_poly.pdbx_strand_id
1 'polypeptide(L)' 'QGGDVVLITDMAVLRSAGSEGELQLETVHPGHELNEVIDKTGWNLKAPNDINTTQSPSPEEIAALHKIDTNGFWR' A
#
# COMPACT_ATOMS: atom_id res chain seq x y z
N GLN A 1 12.81 20.10 -6.29
CA GLN A 1 12.49 19.39 -5.03
C GLN A 1 11.61 18.22 -5.41
N GLY A 2 11.97 16.99 -5.03
CA GLY A 2 11.06 15.85 -5.12
C GLY A 2 10.02 15.97 -4.01
N GLY A 3 8.74 15.76 -4.34
CA GLY A 3 7.65 15.75 -3.36
C GLY A 3 7.47 14.36 -2.75
N ASP A 4 6.57 14.26 -1.77
CA ASP A 4 6.21 12.98 -1.18
C ASP A 4 5.69 12.01 -2.24
N VAL A 5 6.24 10.80 -2.25
CA VAL A 5 5.85 9.71 -3.15
C VAL A 5 5.21 8.60 -2.34
N VAL A 6 4.13 8.05 -2.87
CA VAL A 6 3.48 6.84 -2.36
C VAL A 6 3.50 5.80 -3.48
N LEU A 7 3.96 4.60 -3.15
CA LEU A 7 3.92 3.44 -4.03
C LEU A 7 2.90 2.45 -3.45
N ILE A 8 1.85 2.16 -4.22
CA ILE A 8 0.84 1.16 -3.88
C ILE A 8 1.06 -0.03 -4.80
N THR A 9 1.23 -1.21 -4.22
CA THR A 9 1.41 -2.48 -4.94
C THR A 9 0.19 -3.38 -4.74
N ASP A 10 0.28 -4.60 -5.24
CA ASP A 10 -0.65 -5.69 -4.92
C ASP A 10 -0.58 -6.13 -3.46
N MET A 11 0.53 -5.87 -2.76
CA MET A 11 0.78 -6.38 -1.41
C MET A 11 0.85 -5.31 -0.31
N ALA A 12 1.20 -4.06 -0.65
CA ALA A 12 1.53 -3.06 0.35
C ALA A 12 1.46 -1.62 -0.14
N VAL A 13 1.45 -0.69 0.82
CA VAL A 13 1.72 0.73 0.61
C VAL A 13 3.12 1.06 1.14
N LEU A 14 3.94 1.72 0.32
CA LEU A 14 5.23 2.28 0.69
C LEU A 14 5.18 3.80 0.54
N ARG A 15 5.87 4.51 1.42
CA ARG A 15 5.94 5.97 1.41
C ARG A 15 7.38 6.45 1.47
N SER A 16 7.69 7.52 0.75
CA SER A 16 8.97 8.22 0.88
C SER A 16 9.09 8.80 2.29
N ALA A 17 10.18 8.51 2.99
CA ALA A 17 10.43 8.98 4.33
C ALA A 17 11.84 9.58 4.49
N GLY A 18 11.96 10.53 5.42
CA GLY A 18 13.22 11.25 5.69
C GLY A 18 13.60 12.25 4.59
N SER A 19 14.74 12.92 4.79
CA SER A 19 15.22 13.98 3.88
C SER A 19 15.69 13.47 2.52
N GLU A 20 15.99 12.17 2.40
CA GLU A 20 16.46 11.53 1.17
C GLU A 20 15.33 10.91 0.34
N GLY A 21 14.11 10.84 0.88
CA GLY A 21 12.93 10.32 0.16
C GLY A 21 12.95 8.81 -0.07
N GLU A 22 13.67 8.05 0.75
CA GLU A 22 13.74 6.59 0.67
C GLU A 22 12.35 5.97 0.90
N LEU A 23 11.99 4.99 0.08
CA LEU A 23 10.74 4.26 0.25
C LEU A 23 10.82 3.31 1.45
N GLN A 24 9.89 3.48 2.38
CA GLN A 24 9.72 2.62 3.56
C GLN A 24 8.30 2.05 3.58
N LEU A 25 8.14 0.87 4.19
CA LEU A 25 6.85 0.22 4.30
C LEU A 25 5.92 0.99 5.24
N GLU A 26 4.71 1.30 4.75
CA GLU A 26 3.68 2.02 5.51
C GLU A 26 2.59 1.08 6.01
N THR A 27 2.00 0.26 5.13
CA THR A 27 1.03 -0.78 5.50
C THR A 27 1.15 -2.01 4.61
N VAL A 28 0.72 -3.17 5.12
CA VAL A 28 0.56 -4.40 4.35
C VAL A 28 -0.92 -4.61 4.04
N HIS A 29 -1.25 -5.02 2.82
CA HIS A 29 -2.63 -5.28 2.43
C HIS A 29 -3.20 -6.53 3.12
N PRO A 30 -4.51 -6.60 3.39
CA PRO A 30 -5.14 -7.80 3.93
C PRO A 30 -4.80 -9.06 3.11
N GLY A 31 -4.36 -10.12 3.80
CA GLY A 31 -3.97 -11.39 3.15
C GLY A 31 -2.49 -11.53 2.81
N HIS A 32 -1.68 -10.49 3.05
CA HIS A 32 -0.23 -10.50 2.90
C HIS A 32 0.48 -10.36 4.25
N GLU A 33 1.70 -10.88 4.33
CA GLU A 33 2.54 -10.83 5.53
C GLU A 33 3.75 -9.92 5.30
N LEU A 34 4.27 -9.29 6.36
CA LEU A 34 5.46 -8.43 6.29
C LEU A 34 6.64 -9.10 5.60
N ASN A 35 6.93 -10.35 5.98
CA ASN A 35 8.06 -11.10 5.43
C ASN A 35 7.89 -11.37 3.92
N GLU A 36 6.66 -11.60 3.45
CA GLU A 36 6.40 -11.78 2.02
C GLU A 36 6.77 -10.51 1.23
N VAL A 37 6.40 -9.34 1.75
CA VAL A 37 6.72 -8.05 1.13
C VAL A 37 8.22 -7.83 1.08
N ILE A 38 8.93 -8.12 2.18
CA ILE A 38 10.40 -8.00 2.24
C ILE A 38 11.07 -8.95 1.25
N ASP A 39 10.66 -10.23 1.22
CA ASP A 39 11.24 -11.26 0.35
C ASP A 39 11.05 -10.95 -1.14
N LYS A 40 9.94 -10.28 -1.50
CA LYS A 40 9.64 -9.84 -2.86
C LYS A 40 10.21 -8.46 -3.21
N THR A 41 10.89 -7.80 -2.26
CA THR A 41 11.50 -6.49 -2.50
C THR A 41 13.00 -6.65 -2.78
N GLY A 42 13.45 -6.15 -3.94
CA GLY A 42 14.82 -6.32 -4.42
C GLY A 42 15.90 -5.51 -3.68
N TRP A 43 15.57 -4.86 -2.56
CA TRP A 43 16.47 -4.05 -1.73
C TRP A 43 16.12 -4.20 -0.26
N ASN A 44 16.97 -3.67 0.62
CA ASN A 44 16.72 -3.68 2.07
C ASN A 44 15.57 -2.73 2.44
N LEU A 45 14.35 -3.25 2.46
CA LEU A 45 13.15 -2.48 2.77
C LEU A 45 13.06 -2.19 4.27
N LYS A 46 13.02 -0.90 4.63
CA LYS A 46 12.78 -0.50 6.02
C LYS A 46 11.29 -0.64 6.35
N ALA A 47 11.01 -1.22 7.50
CA ALA A 47 9.66 -1.36 8.06
C ALA A 47 9.67 -1.00 9.55
N PRO A 48 8.59 -0.37 10.07
CA PRO A 48 8.40 -0.20 11.52
C PRO A 48 8.22 -1.54 12.23
N ASN A 49 8.49 -1.57 13.54
CA ASN A 49 8.35 -2.79 14.36
C ASN A 49 6.91 -3.32 14.41
N ASP A 50 5.94 -2.42 14.43
CA ASP A 50 4.51 -2.74 14.40
C ASP A 50 3.93 -2.22 13.08
N ILE A 51 3.78 -3.11 12.10
CA ILE A 51 3.20 -2.76 10.81
C ILE A 51 1.68 -2.90 10.86
N ASN A 52 0.97 -1.88 10.37
CA ASN A 52 -0.47 -1.91 10.28
C ASN A 52 -0.95 -2.57 8.99
N THR A 53 -2.13 -3.17 9.03
CA THR A 53 -2.83 -3.62 7.82
C THR A 53 -3.54 -2.44 7.16
N THR A 54 -3.54 -2.41 5.82
CA THR A 54 -4.32 -1.43 5.05
C THR A 54 -5.81 -1.58 5.38
N GLN A 55 -6.46 -0.46 5.66
CA GLN A 55 -7.88 -0.45 6.00
C GLN A 55 -8.70 -0.94 4.81
N SER A 56 -9.67 -1.81 5.09
CA SER A 56 -10.67 -2.18 4.09
C SER A 56 -11.52 -0.96 3.74
N PRO A 57 -11.96 -0.84 2.48
CA PRO A 57 -12.80 0.28 2.04
C PRO A 57 -14.13 0.30 2.80
N SER A 58 -14.67 1.49 2.99
CA SER A 58 -15.97 1.67 3.64
C SER A 58 -17.12 1.21 2.72
N PRO A 59 -18.30 0.89 3.28
CA PRO A 59 -19.48 0.59 2.47
C PRO A 59 -19.86 1.71 1.49
N GLU A 60 -19.61 2.96 1.86
CA GLU A 60 -19.88 4.14 1.01
C GLU A 60 -18.90 4.22 -0.16
N GLU A 61 -17.61 3.94 0.09
CA GLU A 61 -16.56 3.88 -0.94
C GLU A 61 -16.83 2.75 -1.92
N ILE A 62 -17.22 1.56 -1.44
CA ILE A 62 -17.64 0.44 -2.29
C ILE A 62 -18.87 0.80 -3.13
N ALA A 63 -19.87 1.46 -2.53
CA ALA A 63 -21.03 1.93 -3.26
C ALA A 63 -20.69 2.97 -4.33
N ALA A 64 -19.71 3.85 -4.08
CA ALA A 64 -19.18 4.79 -5.06
C ALA A 64 -18.44 4.07 -6.20
N LEU A 65 -17.60 3.08 -5.88
CA LEU A 65 -16.87 2.26 -6.85
C LEU A 65 -17.85 1.58 -7.82
N HIS A 66 -18.92 0.95 -7.33
CA HIS A 66 -19.93 0.29 -8.17
C HIS A 66 -20.72 1.24 -9.08
N LYS A 67 -20.77 2.54 -8.76
CA LYS A 67 -21.37 3.55 -9.64
C LYS A 67 -20.42 3.97 -10.78
N ILE A 68 -19.11 3.88 -10.55
CA ILE A 68 -18.07 4.25 -11.51
C ILE A 68 -17.73 3.06 -12.41
N ASP A 69 -17.48 1.89 -11.84
CA ASP A 69 -17.19 0.66 -12.56
C ASP A 69 -18.46 -0.16 -12.83
N THR A 70 -19.31 0.38 -13.71
CA THR A 70 -20.62 -0.21 -14.01
C THR A 70 -20.54 -1.56 -14.72
N ASN A 71 -19.44 -1.81 -15.43
CA ASN A 71 -19.21 -3.06 -16.17
C ASN A 71 -18.46 -4.11 -15.33
N GLY A 72 -17.95 -3.73 -14.15
CA GLY A 72 -17.18 -4.63 -13.29
C GLY A 72 -15.80 -4.98 -13.84
N PHE A 73 -15.14 -4.06 -14.53
CA PHE A 73 -13.78 -4.27 -15.05
C PHE A 73 -12.77 -4.47 -13.91
N TRP A 74 -12.99 -3.85 -12.75
CA TRP A 74 -12.11 -3.87 -11.58
C TRP A 74 -12.61 -4.81 -10.46
N ARG A 75 -13.53 -5.73 -10.77
CA ARG A 75 -13.96 -6.78 -9.85
C ARG A 75 -13.02 -7.97 -9.82
#